data_AF-B5VZ51-F1
#
_entry.id   AF-B5VZ51-F1
#
_cell.length_a   1.000
_cell.length_b   1.000
_cell.length_c   1.000
_cell.angle_alpha   90.00
_cell.angle_beta   90.00
_cell.angle_gamma   90.00
#
_symmetry.space_group_name_H-M   'P 1'
#
loop_
_entity.id
_entity.type
_entity.pdbx_description
1 polymer ?
#
loop_
_entity_poly.entity_id
_entity_poly.type
_entity_poly.pdbx_seq_one_letter_code
_entity_poly.pdbx_strand_id
1 'polypeptide(L)'
;MVFKEQYALQPGGPERLVVSWEKGWQNFTIYLDGRELGKFVNPQAIKDGQCFDLKDGTQIKVKLIRDFIFWYLQILWRDRPVPGSETDPETQLKKAYNIFTNIWKIGAGIVGLVFLLSLFAINEVGAGVILLPLFLLSNISPYFLTAYFLKRKAKLAAYFAIWFVFVLYIYAWLAFWMSVLMSIFWVLASLMNGFGTFIAVIISVSLLNIFLRWVLHLFYTAFKRVWAAPFAIYQLDEKWGLNSGVHPNYQYQDNVNNPIPIQSNSAILTNLSNLTNRPPAPPPAPPAPAPPPAPPPPKPPKPPKPMTPPIPRRVNNAAIAKMQTLNPEGYKLYQKAEQSQDPHIFFQAGEMYDRSYSSFWGDGIFSGNYDRHFIKMLGISIDVVGMETAKQEATTIIKNSRDSLVISCLCYLKAIKLDSNHYWSTLKLATALTAALQIEASLTYWRQALNLEKQDTLSALTADSMGFDNRSTAAKEVMYKLGLGSNPQDFDSHFLKQQAIAKKLLCDHPYLSDNIPKLRTG
;
A
#
# COMPACT_ATOMS: atom_id res chain seq x y z
N MET A 1 -1.51 5.33 -41.30
CA MET A 1 -0.18 5.06 -40.70
C MET A 1 -0.37 3.94 -39.71
N VAL A 2 0.26 2.79 -39.96
CA VAL A 2 0.20 1.63 -39.08
C VAL A 2 1.41 1.67 -38.15
N PHE A 3 1.15 1.69 -36.85
CA PHE A 3 2.15 1.56 -35.81
C PHE A 3 2.34 0.08 -35.50
N LYS A 4 3.59 -0.34 -35.27
CA LYS A 4 3.95 -1.72 -34.96
C LYS A 4 5.01 -1.73 -33.87
N GLU A 5 4.79 -2.52 -32.84
CA GLU A 5 5.77 -2.78 -31.78
C GLU A 5 5.95 -4.28 -31.61
N GLN A 6 7.16 -4.68 -31.22
CA GLN A 6 7.55 -6.07 -31.04
C GLN A 6 8.14 -6.24 -29.66
N TYR A 7 7.83 -7.38 -29.04
CA TYR A 7 8.15 -7.66 -27.66
C TYR A 7 8.62 -9.10 -27.49
N ALA A 8 9.63 -9.29 -26.65
CA ALA A 8 10.03 -10.60 -26.18
C ALA A 8 9.14 -11.01 -25.00
N LEU A 9 8.63 -12.25 -24.99
CA LEU A 9 7.85 -12.76 -23.86
C LEU A 9 8.71 -12.95 -22.60
N GLN A 10 10.01 -13.15 -22.77
CA GLN A 10 10.98 -13.33 -21.69
C GLN A 10 12.14 -12.33 -21.85
N PRO A 11 12.75 -11.85 -20.74
CA PRO A 11 13.90 -10.95 -20.81
C PRO A 11 15.04 -11.57 -21.63
N GLY A 12 15.50 -10.87 -22.67
CA GLY A 12 16.56 -11.34 -23.57
C GLY A 12 16.15 -12.43 -24.58
N GLY A 13 14.87 -12.84 -24.59
CA GLY A 13 14.35 -13.77 -25.59
C GLY A 13 14.09 -13.12 -26.95
N PRO A 14 13.74 -13.92 -27.98
CA PRO A 14 13.36 -13.38 -29.29
C PRO A 14 12.04 -12.59 -29.21
N GLU A 15 11.95 -11.51 -30.00
CA GLU A 15 10.76 -10.66 -30.12
C GLU A 15 9.67 -11.36 -30.94
N ARG A 16 8.90 -12.22 -30.26
CA ARG A 16 7.87 -13.08 -30.87
C ARG A 16 6.48 -12.45 -30.86
N LEU A 17 6.20 -11.58 -29.89
CA LEU A 17 4.90 -10.92 -29.74
C LEU A 17 4.92 -9.61 -30.52
N VAL A 18 3.98 -9.45 -31.43
CA VAL A 18 3.85 -8.26 -32.26
C VAL A 18 2.48 -7.66 -32.05
N VAL A 19 2.43 -6.36 -31.77
CA VAL A 19 1.19 -5.59 -31.71
C VAL A 19 1.20 -4.54 -32.81
N SER A 20 0.07 -4.37 -33.47
CA SER A 20 -0.07 -3.37 -34.53
C SER A 20 -1.40 -2.63 -34.42
N TRP A 21 -1.38 -1.32 -34.65
CA TRP A 21 -2.59 -0.50 -34.60
C TRP A 21 -2.47 0.72 -35.51
N GLU A 22 -3.59 1.35 -35.80
CA GLU A 22 -3.66 2.61 -36.53
C GLU A 22 -3.91 3.80 -35.59
N LYS A 23 -3.80 5.02 -36.11
CA LYS A 23 -3.98 6.26 -35.33
C LYS A 23 -5.29 6.20 -34.52
N GLY A 24 -5.18 6.50 -33.22
CA GLY A 24 -6.33 6.44 -32.31
C GLY A 24 -6.68 5.03 -31.81
N TRP A 25 -5.74 4.08 -31.89
CA TRP A 25 -5.91 2.68 -31.44
C TRP A 25 -6.96 1.90 -32.24
N GLN A 26 -7.11 2.23 -33.52
CA GLN A 26 -7.99 1.50 -34.44
C GLN A 26 -7.28 0.26 -35.00
N ASN A 27 -8.06 -0.74 -35.44
CA ASN A 27 -7.55 -1.97 -36.07
C ASN A 27 -6.43 -2.67 -35.27
N PHE A 28 -6.55 -2.63 -33.94
CA PHE A 28 -5.54 -3.20 -33.06
C PHE A 28 -5.51 -4.72 -33.21
N THR A 29 -4.37 -5.26 -33.60
CA THR A 29 -4.16 -6.69 -33.87
C THR A 29 -2.94 -7.19 -33.11
N ILE A 30 -3.03 -8.40 -32.56
CA ILE A 30 -1.94 -9.07 -31.85
C ILE A 30 -1.53 -10.31 -32.64
N TYR A 31 -0.23 -10.46 -32.84
CA TYR A 31 0.37 -11.64 -33.45
C TYR A 31 1.40 -12.26 -32.50
N LEU A 32 1.47 -13.59 -32.48
CA LEU A 32 2.55 -14.32 -31.83
C LEU A 32 3.15 -15.29 -32.85
N ASP A 33 4.45 -15.17 -33.11
CA ASP A 33 5.15 -15.96 -34.13
C ASP A 33 4.53 -15.83 -35.53
N GLY A 34 4.08 -14.62 -35.88
CA GLY A 34 3.40 -14.35 -37.14
C GLY A 34 1.97 -14.87 -37.21
N ARG A 35 1.48 -15.61 -36.22
CA ARG A 35 0.09 -16.06 -36.13
C ARG A 35 -0.76 -15.03 -35.40
N GLU A 36 -1.87 -14.63 -36.01
CA GLU A 36 -2.85 -13.73 -35.38
C GLU A 36 -3.48 -14.40 -34.16
N LEU A 37 -3.32 -13.79 -32.98
CA LEU A 37 -3.99 -14.21 -31.75
C LEU A 37 -5.39 -13.61 -31.65
N GLY A 38 -5.56 -12.38 -32.14
CA GLY A 38 -6.86 -11.73 -32.22
C GLY A 38 -6.79 -10.24 -32.54
N LYS A 39 -7.99 -9.65 -32.68
CA LYS A 39 -8.21 -8.25 -33.04
C LYS A 39 -9.21 -7.60 -32.08
N PHE A 40 -9.03 -6.32 -31.84
CA PHE A 40 -10.01 -5.50 -31.14
C PHE A 40 -10.87 -4.74 -32.15
N VAL A 41 -12.17 -4.87 -31.99
CA VAL A 41 -13.16 -4.25 -32.90
C VAL A 41 -13.15 -2.73 -32.79
N ASN A 42 -12.90 -2.19 -31.59
CA ASN A 42 -12.85 -0.75 -31.35
C ASN A 42 -11.90 -0.39 -30.19
N PRO A 43 -11.50 0.90 -30.05
CA PRO A 43 -10.62 1.34 -28.98
C PRO A 43 -11.18 1.12 -27.57
N GLN A 44 -12.51 1.03 -27.41
CA GLN A 44 -13.13 0.79 -26.11
C GLN A 44 -12.86 -0.64 -25.61
N ALA A 45 -12.93 -1.64 -26.51
CA ALA A 45 -12.60 -3.02 -26.19
C ALA A 45 -11.16 -3.17 -25.68
N ILE A 46 -10.21 -2.36 -26.18
CA ILE A 46 -8.83 -2.35 -25.68
C ILE A 46 -8.78 -1.77 -24.26
N LYS A 47 -9.55 -0.72 -23.95
CA LYS A 47 -9.61 -0.14 -22.60
C LYS A 47 -10.21 -1.10 -21.57
N ASP A 48 -11.24 -1.85 -21.97
CA ASP A 48 -11.86 -2.86 -21.11
C ASP A 48 -10.87 -4.01 -20.86
N GLY A 49 -10.09 -4.33 -21.89
CA GLY A 49 -9.03 -5.33 -21.88
C GLY A 49 -9.53 -6.68 -22.35
N GLN A 50 -8.65 -7.45 -23.00
CA GLN A 50 -8.96 -8.79 -23.50
C GLN A 50 -7.85 -9.77 -23.18
N CYS A 51 -8.22 -11.01 -22.88
CA CYS A 51 -7.30 -12.12 -22.65
C CYS A 51 -7.25 -13.00 -23.90
N PHE A 52 -6.05 -13.40 -24.30
CA PHE A 52 -5.80 -14.31 -25.42
C PHE A 52 -5.13 -15.56 -24.89
N ASP A 53 -5.82 -16.70 -24.98
CA ASP A 53 -5.28 -18.00 -24.60
C ASP A 53 -4.24 -18.48 -25.63
N LEU A 54 -3.11 -18.96 -25.12
CA LEU A 54 -2.03 -19.57 -25.89
C LEU A 54 -2.16 -21.09 -25.89
N LYS A 55 -1.51 -21.74 -26.87
CA LYS A 55 -1.54 -23.22 -26.99
C LYS A 55 -1.00 -23.95 -25.76
N ASP A 56 -0.13 -23.31 -24.99
CA ASP A 56 0.47 -23.85 -23.77
C ASP A 56 -0.42 -23.63 -22.53
N GLY A 57 -1.64 -23.12 -22.70
CA GLY A 57 -2.59 -22.80 -21.64
C GLY A 57 -2.28 -21.49 -20.90
N THR A 58 -1.24 -20.76 -21.29
CA THR A 58 -0.95 -19.44 -20.72
C THR A 58 -1.79 -18.35 -21.39
N GLN A 59 -1.92 -17.19 -20.75
CA GLN A 59 -2.72 -16.09 -21.25
C GLN A 59 -1.87 -14.83 -21.46
N ILE A 60 -2.16 -14.11 -22.55
CA ILE A 60 -1.72 -12.73 -22.77
C ILE A 60 -2.91 -11.81 -22.51
N LYS A 61 -2.80 -10.91 -21.53
CA LYS A 61 -3.81 -9.89 -21.26
C LYS A 61 -3.34 -8.58 -21.86
N VAL A 62 -4.17 -7.97 -22.69
CA VAL A 62 -3.88 -6.67 -23.31
C VAL A 62 -4.95 -5.69 -22.89
N LYS A 63 -4.52 -4.56 -22.34
CA LYS A 63 -5.40 -3.51 -21.85
C LYS A 63 -4.81 -2.13 -22.12
N LEU A 64 -5.63 -1.19 -22.57
CA LEU A 64 -5.25 0.21 -22.67
C LEU A 64 -5.56 0.90 -21.35
N ILE A 65 -4.53 1.12 -20.53
CA ILE A 65 -4.68 1.79 -19.24
C ILE A 65 -4.45 3.30 -19.42
N ARG A 66 -5.24 4.09 -18.71
CA ARG A 66 -5.03 5.53 -18.60
C ARG A 66 -4.30 5.81 -17.30
N ASP A 67 -3.06 6.25 -17.41
CA ASP A 67 -2.35 6.81 -16.26
C ASP A 67 -2.36 8.34 -16.37
N PHE A 68 -3.21 8.93 -15.53
CA PHE A 68 -3.49 10.37 -15.44
C PHE A 68 -4.05 11.00 -16.74
N ILE A 69 -3.21 11.26 -17.75
CA ILE A 69 -3.59 11.86 -19.05
C ILE A 69 -3.13 11.02 -20.25
N PHE A 70 -2.15 10.13 -20.08
CA PHE A 70 -1.62 9.34 -21.18
C PHE A 70 -2.26 7.95 -21.20
N TRP A 71 -2.48 7.44 -22.40
CA TRP A 71 -2.91 6.07 -22.63
C TRP A 71 -1.67 5.24 -22.92
N TYR A 72 -1.48 4.17 -22.16
CA TYR A 72 -0.40 3.21 -22.38
C TYR A 72 -0.99 1.84 -22.60
N LEU A 73 -0.34 1.07 -23.47
CA LEU A 73 -0.69 -0.31 -23.71
C LEU A 73 -0.05 -1.18 -22.63
N GLN A 74 -0.88 -1.73 -21.75
CA GLN A 74 -0.49 -2.75 -20.79
C GLN A 74 -0.60 -4.11 -21.47
N ILE A 75 0.54 -4.80 -21.55
CA ILE A 75 0.62 -6.17 -22.04
C ILE A 75 1.15 -7.03 -20.89
N LEU A 76 0.32 -7.95 -20.41
CA LEU A 76 0.68 -8.88 -19.35
C LEU A 76 0.77 -10.30 -19.93
N TRP A 77 1.83 -11.01 -19.59
CA TRP A 77 1.95 -12.44 -19.82
C TRP A 77 2.13 -13.12 -18.45
N ARG A 78 1.24 -14.07 -18.11
CA ARG A 78 1.18 -14.68 -16.77
C ARG A 78 1.10 -13.62 -15.65
N ASP A 79 0.23 -12.64 -15.85
CA ASP A 79 0.01 -11.50 -14.94
C ASP A 79 1.25 -10.63 -14.67
N ARG A 80 2.29 -10.74 -15.50
CA ARG A 80 3.50 -9.92 -15.42
C ARG A 80 3.65 -9.05 -16.67
N PRO A 81 4.11 -7.79 -16.55
CA PRO A 81 4.41 -6.96 -17.71
C PRO A 81 5.39 -7.64 -18.66
N VAL A 82 5.07 -7.63 -19.96
CA VAL A 82 5.96 -8.17 -20.98
C VAL A 82 7.24 -7.30 -21.06
N PRO A 83 8.45 -7.89 -21.02
CA PRO A 83 9.71 -7.15 -21.12
C PRO A 83 9.75 -6.19 -22.31
N GLY A 84 10.21 -4.96 -22.09
CA GLY A 84 10.23 -3.93 -23.14
C GLY A 84 8.92 -3.15 -23.31
N SER A 85 7.79 -3.63 -22.75
CA SER A 85 6.50 -2.93 -22.85
C SER A 85 6.49 -1.61 -22.06
N GLU A 86 5.54 -0.73 -22.36
CA GLU A 86 5.34 0.51 -21.60
C GLU A 86 5.07 0.28 -20.11
N THR A 87 4.55 -0.90 -19.77
CA THR A 87 4.29 -1.32 -18.38
C THR A 87 5.44 -2.10 -17.76
N ASP A 88 6.49 -2.42 -18.51
CA ASP A 88 7.67 -3.09 -17.96
C ASP A 88 8.46 -2.14 -17.06
N PRO A 89 8.67 -2.49 -15.77
CA PRO A 89 9.36 -1.63 -14.83
C PRO A 89 10.76 -1.20 -15.27
N GLU A 90 11.52 -2.07 -15.94
CA GLU A 90 12.87 -1.72 -16.41
C GLU A 90 12.81 -0.68 -17.53
N THR A 91 11.85 -0.85 -18.44
CA THR A 91 11.59 0.08 -19.53
C THR A 91 11.11 1.44 -19.00
N GLN A 92 10.21 1.46 -18.02
CA GLN A 92 9.77 2.69 -17.36
C GLN A 92 10.94 3.41 -16.68
N LEU A 93 11.80 2.69 -15.96
CA LEU A 93 12.96 3.26 -15.30
C LEU A 93 13.96 3.85 -16.32
N LYS A 94 14.22 3.12 -17.42
CA LYS A 94 15.09 3.59 -18.50
C LYS A 94 14.53 4.84 -19.18
N LYS A 95 13.21 4.88 -19.43
CA LYS A 95 12.54 6.06 -19.99
C LYS A 95 12.61 7.25 -19.04
N ALA A 96 12.34 7.06 -17.76
CA ALA A 96 12.46 8.11 -16.74
C ALA A 96 13.89 8.65 -16.66
N TYR A 97 14.90 7.77 -16.64
CA TYR A 97 16.31 8.17 -16.66
C TYR A 97 16.67 8.99 -17.91
N ASN A 98 16.24 8.55 -19.09
CA ASN A 98 16.50 9.26 -20.35
C ASN A 98 15.83 10.64 -20.38
N ILE A 99 14.59 10.73 -19.89
CA ILE A 99 13.85 12.00 -19.79
C ILE A 99 14.62 12.97 -18.89
N PHE A 100 15.01 12.52 -17.69
CA PHE A 100 15.78 13.36 -16.76
C PHE A 100 17.13 13.79 -17.33
N THR A 101 17.83 12.88 -17.99
CA THR A 101 19.11 13.19 -18.63
C THR A 101 18.94 14.24 -19.73
N ASN A 102 17.87 14.16 -20.52
CA ASN A 102 17.58 15.14 -21.57
C ASN A 102 17.18 16.50 -20.99
N ILE A 103 16.36 16.53 -19.94
CA ILE A 103 16.00 17.78 -19.25
C ILE A 103 17.24 18.42 -18.66
N TRP A 104 18.13 17.64 -18.06
CA TRP A 104 19.40 18.12 -17.52
C TRP A 104 20.27 18.74 -18.62
N LYS A 105 20.43 18.08 -19.78
CA LYS A 105 21.19 18.62 -20.92
C LYS A 105 20.61 19.94 -21.44
N ILE A 106 19.29 20.00 -21.61
CA ILE A 106 18.60 21.22 -22.07
C ILE A 106 18.75 22.33 -21.04
N GLY A 107 18.51 22.03 -19.76
CA GLY A 107 18.66 22.97 -18.66
C GLY A 107 20.08 23.52 -18.56
N ALA A 108 21.09 22.65 -18.64
CA ALA A 108 22.49 23.07 -18.65
C ALA A 108 22.83 23.95 -19.86
N GLY A 109 22.30 23.63 -21.05
CA GLY A 109 22.46 24.46 -22.25
C GLY A 109 21.85 25.85 -22.11
N ILE A 110 20.64 25.94 -21.56
CA ILE A 110 19.96 27.22 -21.30
C ILE A 110 20.74 28.05 -20.27
N VAL A 111 21.18 27.43 -19.16
CA VAL A 111 21.96 28.14 -18.14
C VAL A 111 23.30 28.61 -18.71
N GLY A 112 23.97 27.80 -19.52
CA GLY A 112 25.19 28.20 -20.23
C GLY A 112 24.97 29.37 -21.19
N LEU A 113 23.84 29.40 -21.90
CA LEU A 113 23.48 30.52 -22.77
C LEU A 113 23.19 31.80 -21.98
N VAL A 114 22.40 31.71 -20.90
CA VAL A 114 22.12 32.84 -20.00
C VAL A 114 23.42 33.37 -19.39
N PHE A 115 24.36 32.48 -19.05
CA PHE A 115 25.68 32.87 -18.57
C PHE A 115 26.50 33.62 -19.62
N LEU A 116 26.56 33.13 -20.86
CA LEU A 116 27.26 33.84 -21.93
C LEU A 116 26.65 35.23 -22.16
N LEU A 117 25.32 35.33 -22.17
CA LEU A 117 24.62 36.62 -22.30
C LEU A 117 24.87 37.54 -21.09
N SER A 118 24.94 37.00 -19.88
CA SER A 118 25.24 37.80 -18.69
C SER A 118 26.67 38.29 -18.66
N LEU A 119 27.65 37.52 -19.17
CA LEU A 119 29.03 38.00 -19.33
C LEU A 119 29.11 39.25 -20.22
N PHE A 120 28.30 39.34 -21.27
CA PHE A 120 28.22 40.57 -22.08
C PHE A 120 27.58 41.75 -21.33
N ALA A 121 26.66 41.49 -20.39
CA ALA A 121 26.00 42.52 -19.58
C ALA A 121 26.81 42.95 -18.33
N ILE A 122 27.69 42.08 -17.82
CA ILE A 122 28.48 42.31 -16.59
C ILE A 122 29.52 43.42 -16.77
N ASN A 123 29.84 43.84 -18.00
CA ASN A 123 30.72 44.99 -18.23
C ASN A 123 30.17 46.30 -17.62
N GLU A 124 28.89 46.39 -17.23
CA GLU A 124 28.33 47.60 -16.60
C GLU A 124 27.95 47.47 -15.11
N VAL A 125 27.72 46.25 -14.59
CA VAL A 125 27.20 46.07 -13.21
C VAL A 125 27.94 44.91 -12.54
N GLY A 126 28.95 45.23 -11.72
CA GLY A 126 29.90 44.29 -11.09
C GLY A 126 29.33 43.23 -10.12
N ALA A 127 28.01 43.03 -10.06
CA ALA A 127 27.36 42.07 -9.16
C ALA A 127 27.10 40.68 -9.77
N GLY A 128 27.25 40.51 -11.09
CA GLY A 128 26.80 39.28 -11.78
C GLY A 128 27.59 38.00 -11.49
N VAL A 129 28.82 38.09 -10.95
CA VAL A 129 29.70 36.93 -10.77
C VAL A 129 29.33 36.09 -9.52
N ILE A 130 28.74 36.70 -8.49
CA ILE A 130 28.49 36.01 -7.20
C ILE A 130 27.20 35.18 -7.21
N LEU A 131 26.18 35.58 -7.97
CA LEU A 131 24.91 34.83 -8.05
C LEU A 131 25.02 33.57 -8.93
N LEU A 132 26.08 33.46 -9.73
CA LEU A 132 26.24 32.42 -10.73
C LEU A 132 26.44 31.00 -10.14
N PRO A 133 27.33 30.77 -9.16
CA PRO A 133 27.52 29.45 -8.57
C PRO A 133 26.26 28.99 -7.82
N LEU A 134 25.54 29.93 -7.19
CA LEU A 134 24.26 29.69 -6.51
C LEU A 134 23.17 29.24 -7.49
N PHE A 135 23.10 29.84 -8.67
CA PHE A 135 22.11 29.47 -9.69
C PHE A 135 22.43 28.09 -10.32
N LEU A 136 23.71 27.81 -10.57
CA LEU A 136 24.18 26.52 -11.09
C LEU A 136 23.97 25.38 -10.08
N LEU A 137 24.32 25.59 -8.81
CA LEU A 137 24.19 24.59 -7.75
C LEU A 137 22.72 24.29 -7.42
N SER A 138 21.84 25.29 -7.42
CA SER A 138 20.42 25.10 -7.04
C SER A 138 19.60 24.40 -8.13
N ASN A 139 19.83 24.71 -9.41
CA ASN A 139 18.96 24.22 -10.48
C ASN A 139 19.46 22.94 -11.17
N ILE A 140 20.78 22.70 -11.23
CA ILE A 140 21.33 21.59 -12.02
C ILE A 140 21.59 20.34 -11.16
N SER A 141 22.02 20.52 -9.91
CA SER A 141 22.37 19.42 -9.00
C SER A 141 21.23 18.43 -8.72
N PRO A 142 19.94 18.83 -8.60
CA PRO A 142 18.88 17.89 -8.22
C PRO A 142 18.58 16.86 -9.31
N TYR A 143 18.59 17.27 -10.58
CA TYR A 143 18.32 16.38 -11.71
C TYR A 143 19.47 15.39 -11.92
N PHE A 144 20.71 15.85 -11.75
CA PHE A 144 21.88 14.97 -11.82
C PHE A 144 21.86 13.93 -10.70
N LEU A 145 21.60 14.34 -9.45
CA LEU A 145 21.47 13.43 -8.32
C LEU A 145 20.35 12.41 -8.55
N THR A 146 19.19 12.86 -9.06
CA THR A 146 18.06 11.97 -9.37
C THR A 146 18.45 10.93 -10.43
N ALA A 147 19.03 11.36 -11.55
CA ALA A 147 19.49 10.45 -12.60
C ALA A 147 20.56 9.47 -12.10
N TYR A 148 21.49 9.94 -11.28
CA TYR A 148 22.54 9.13 -10.66
C TYR A 148 21.96 8.06 -9.72
N PHE A 149 21.01 8.41 -8.85
CA PHE A 149 20.38 7.44 -7.94
C PHE A 149 19.46 6.46 -8.66
N LEU A 150 18.75 6.91 -9.70
CA LEU A 150 17.98 6.01 -10.58
C LEU A 150 18.91 5.00 -11.26
N LYS A 151 20.07 5.43 -11.77
CA LYS A 151 21.08 4.52 -12.36
C LYS A 151 21.60 3.50 -11.36
N ARG A 152 21.82 3.90 -10.10
CA ARG A 152 22.26 3.00 -9.02
C ARG A 152 21.14 2.14 -8.41
N LYS A 153 19.90 2.28 -8.88
CA LYS A 153 18.72 1.58 -8.34
C LYS A 153 18.51 1.78 -6.83
N ALA A 154 19.01 2.89 -6.26
CA ALA A 154 18.93 3.17 -4.83
C ALA A 154 17.54 3.75 -4.48
N LYS A 155 16.64 2.91 -3.94
CA LYS A 155 15.20 3.23 -3.81
C LYS A 155 14.90 4.48 -2.99
N LEU A 156 15.40 4.51 -1.75
CA LEU A 156 15.17 5.62 -0.83
C LEU A 156 15.76 6.91 -1.40
N ALA A 157 16.98 6.82 -1.95
CA ALA A 157 17.67 7.97 -2.53
C ALA A 157 16.97 8.51 -3.79
N ALA A 158 16.44 7.64 -4.65
CA ALA A 158 15.64 8.06 -5.80
C ALA A 158 14.34 8.74 -5.36
N TYR A 159 13.68 8.22 -4.32
CA TYR A 159 12.46 8.83 -3.77
C TYR A 159 12.73 10.22 -3.18
N PHE A 160 13.76 10.33 -2.35
CA PHE A 160 14.20 11.62 -1.79
C PHE A 160 14.63 12.60 -2.89
N ALA A 161 15.31 12.13 -3.93
CA ALA A 161 15.74 12.99 -5.03
C ALA A 161 14.54 13.51 -5.85
N ILE A 162 13.57 12.65 -6.17
CA ILE A 162 12.33 13.05 -6.85
C ILE A 162 11.54 14.05 -5.99
N TRP A 163 11.39 13.76 -4.69
CA TRP A 163 10.70 14.66 -3.76
C TRP A 163 11.43 16.00 -3.62
N PHE A 164 12.75 15.99 -3.51
CA PHE A 164 13.57 17.20 -3.42
C PHE A 164 13.48 18.05 -4.69
N VAL A 165 13.53 17.43 -5.88
CA VAL A 165 13.27 18.11 -7.16
C VAL A 165 11.88 18.75 -7.16
N PHE A 166 10.87 18.06 -6.66
CA PHE A 166 9.50 18.58 -6.58
C PHE A 166 9.38 19.77 -5.63
N VAL A 167 10.02 19.71 -4.44
CA VAL A 167 10.05 20.82 -3.49
C VAL A 167 10.79 22.03 -4.06
N LEU A 168 11.95 21.82 -4.68
CA LEU A 168 12.69 22.88 -5.35
C LEU A 168 11.90 23.49 -6.50
N TYR A 169 11.12 22.67 -7.23
CA TYR A 169 10.22 23.15 -8.26
C TYR A 169 9.10 24.04 -7.69
N ILE A 170 8.45 23.63 -6.60
CA ILE A 170 7.44 24.46 -5.92
C ILE A 170 8.06 25.78 -5.46
N TYR A 171 9.25 25.72 -4.87
CA TYR A 171 9.98 26.91 -4.44
C TYR A 171 10.31 27.85 -5.61
N ALA A 172 10.85 27.32 -6.71
CA ALA A 172 11.14 28.10 -7.91
C ALA A 172 9.87 28.72 -8.51
N TRP A 173 8.76 27.99 -8.47
CA TRP A 173 7.45 28.48 -8.91
C TRP A 173 6.94 29.63 -8.03
N LEU A 174 7.06 29.52 -6.71
CA LEU A 174 6.70 30.58 -5.78
C LEU A 174 7.60 31.82 -5.94
N ALA A 175 8.92 31.62 -6.05
CA ALA A 175 9.88 32.70 -6.31
C ALA A 175 9.58 33.42 -7.64
N PHE A 176 9.18 32.66 -8.66
CA PHE A 176 8.73 33.23 -9.94
C PHE A 176 7.50 34.14 -9.76
N TRP A 177 6.46 33.67 -9.09
CA TRP A 177 5.26 34.50 -8.85
C TRP A 177 5.57 35.75 -8.02
N MET A 178 6.47 35.63 -7.04
CA MET A 178 6.94 36.79 -6.28
C MET A 178 7.67 37.79 -7.19
N SER A 179 8.51 37.33 -8.11
CA SER A 179 9.18 38.21 -9.09
C SER A 179 8.21 38.89 -10.05
N VAL A 180 7.16 38.18 -10.50
CA VAL A 180 6.11 38.76 -11.36
C VAL A 180 5.33 39.83 -10.59
N LEU A 181 4.94 39.56 -9.34
CA LEU A 181 4.26 40.54 -8.48
C LEU A 181 5.12 41.78 -8.24
N MET A 182 6.41 41.60 -7.97
CA MET A 182 7.37 42.71 -7.82
C MET A 182 7.53 43.51 -9.11
N SER A 183 7.52 42.85 -10.28
CA SER A 183 7.60 43.53 -11.58
C SER A 183 6.33 44.34 -11.85
N ILE A 184 5.15 43.79 -11.55
CA ILE A 184 3.87 44.52 -11.66
C ILE A 184 3.91 45.76 -10.75
N PHE A 185 4.40 45.61 -9.52
CA PHE A 185 4.56 46.72 -8.59
C PHE A 185 5.51 47.81 -9.13
N TRP A 186 6.64 47.42 -9.71
CA TRP A 186 7.58 48.35 -10.36
C TRP A 186 6.99 49.06 -11.58
N VAL A 187 6.17 48.37 -12.39
CA VAL A 187 5.46 48.98 -13.52
C VAL A 187 4.45 50.00 -13.03
N LEU A 188 3.68 49.68 -11.99
CA LEU A 188 2.73 50.61 -11.37
C LEU A 188 3.46 51.83 -10.81
N ALA A 189 4.64 51.65 -10.22
CA ALA A 189 5.50 52.76 -9.79
C ALA A 189 6.07 53.57 -10.97
N SER A 190 6.47 52.92 -12.07
CA SER A 190 7.00 53.58 -13.28
C SER A 190 5.92 54.29 -14.09
N LEU A 191 4.65 53.88 -14.03
CA LEU A 191 3.54 54.62 -14.62
C LEU A 191 3.41 56.04 -14.04
N MET A 192 3.99 56.26 -12.85
CA MET A 192 4.14 57.61 -12.28
C MET A 192 5.27 58.43 -12.93
N ASN A 193 6.12 57.83 -13.77
CA ASN A 193 7.35 58.43 -14.35
C ASN A 193 7.48 58.39 -15.89
N GLY A 194 6.51 57.86 -16.66
CA GLY A 194 6.46 58.02 -18.14
C GLY A 194 6.00 56.80 -18.96
N PHE A 195 5.50 57.04 -20.18
CA PHE A 195 4.74 56.07 -21.01
C PHE A 195 5.60 55.09 -21.84
N GLY A 196 6.86 55.42 -22.16
CA GLY A 196 7.72 54.58 -23.01
C GLY A 196 8.27 53.32 -22.33
N THR A 197 8.65 53.43 -21.06
CA THR A 197 9.11 52.29 -20.24
C THR A 197 7.98 51.28 -20.00
N PHE A 198 6.73 51.76 -19.95
CA PHE A 198 5.56 50.93 -19.73
C PHE A 198 5.34 49.86 -20.83
N ILE A 199 5.43 50.24 -22.11
CA ILE A 199 5.20 49.32 -23.24
C ILE A 199 6.30 48.24 -23.29
N ALA A 200 7.57 48.63 -23.11
CA ALA A 200 8.69 47.70 -23.15
C ALA A 200 8.61 46.65 -22.03
N VAL A 201 8.16 47.03 -20.83
CA VAL A 201 7.97 46.08 -19.73
C VAL A 201 6.78 45.15 -19.97
N ILE A 202 5.66 45.64 -20.52
CA ILE A 202 4.50 44.78 -20.84
C ILE A 202 4.87 43.70 -21.85
N ILE A 203 5.58 44.05 -22.92
CA ILE A 203 5.99 43.08 -23.96
C ILE A 203 6.96 42.06 -23.34
N SER A 204 7.92 42.51 -22.53
CA SER A 204 8.89 41.63 -21.86
C SER A 204 8.20 40.65 -20.89
N VAL A 205 7.27 41.13 -20.06
CA VAL A 205 6.50 40.30 -19.13
C VAL A 205 5.61 39.31 -19.88
N SER A 206 5.01 39.71 -21.00
CA SER A 206 4.13 38.86 -21.80
C SER A 206 4.89 37.73 -22.49
N LEU A 207 6.02 38.03 -23.12
CA LEU A 207 6.89 37.02 -23.76
C LEU A 207 7.47 36.05 -22.72
N LEU A 208 7.90 36.58 -21.56
CA LEU A 208 8.39 35.77 -20.45
C LEU A 208 7.30 34.81 -19.93
N ASN A 209 6.06 35.29 -19.76
CA ASN A 209 4.92 34.47 -19.32
C ASN A 209 4.60 33.33 -20.32
N ILE A 210 4.59 33.63 -21.63
CA ILE A 210 4.37 32.61 -22.67
C ILE A 210 5.46 31.54 -22.62
N PHE A 211 6.73 31.97 -22.55
CA PHE A 211 7.87 31.05 -22.45
C PHE A 211 7.81 30.18 -21.19
N LEU A 212 7.53 30.77 -20.02
CA LEU A 212 7.42 30.04 -18.76
C LEU A 212 6.25 29.07 -18.74
N ARG A 213 5.08 29.41 -19.29
CA ARG A 213 3.96 28.45 -19.44
C ARG A 213 4.37 27.25 -20.27
N TRP A 214 5.12 27.47 -21.34
CA TRP A 214 5.63 26.40 -22.18
C TRP A 214 6.64 25.52 -21.43
N VAL A 215 7.60 26.11 -20.71
CA VAL A 215 8.54 25.39 -19.85
C VAL A 215 7.82 24.61 -18.75
N LEU A 216 6.81 25.20 -18.11
CA LEU A 216 6.00 24.55 -17.08
C LEU A 216 5.27 23.33 -17.63
N HIS A 217 4.72 23.46 -18.84
CA HIS A 217 4.06 22.35 -19.50
C HIS A 217 5.05 21.21 -19.80
N LEU A 218 6.25 21.51 -20.31
CA LEU A 218 7.30 20.51 -20.55
C LEU A 218 7.75 19.83 -19.26
N PHE A 219 7.89 20.60 -18.19
CA PHE A 219 8.28 20.06 -16.89
C PHE A 219 7.21 19.15 -16.31
N TYR A 220 5.96 19.59 -16.36
CA TYR A 220 4.81 18.83 -15.89
C TYR A 220 4.61 17.53 -16.68
N THR A 221 4.81 17.54 -18.00
CA THR A 221 4.74 16.31 -18.81
C THR A 221 5.90 15.36 -18.53
N ALA A 222 7.09 15.88 -18.24
CA ALA A 222 8.24 15.08 -17.82
C ALA A 222 8.05 14.46 -16.43
N PHE A 223 7.67 15.27 -15.44
CA PHE A 223 7.45 14.82 -14.06
C PHE A 223 6.42 13.70 -14.00
N LYS A 224 5.36 13.78 -14.81
CA LYS A 224 4.36 12.71 -14.93
C LYS A 224 4.95 11.37 -15.36
N ARG A 225 5.82 11.37 -16.36
CA ARG A 225 6.45 10.13 -16.85
C ARG A 225 7.42 9.55 -15.83
N VAL A 226 7.96 10.39 -14.97
CA VAL A 226 8.85 9.99 -13.89
C VAL A 226 8.09 9.43 -12.69
N TRP A 227 6.87 9.88 -12.42
CA TRP A 227 6.11 9.46 -11.24
C TRP A 227 5.81 7.95 -11.20
N ALA A 228 5.81 7.28 -12.36
CA ALA A 228 5.72 5.83 -12.46
C ALA A 228 7.00 5.10 -12.01
N ALA A 229 8.17 5.77 -12.03
CA ALA A 229 9.45 5.14 -11.74
C ALA A 229 9.60 4.62 -10.29
N PRO A 230 9.13 5.32 -9.23
CA PRO A 230 9.08 4.76 -7.88
C PRO A 230 8.27 3.46 -7.80
N PHE A 231 7.12 3.38 -8.49
CA PHE A 231 6.28 2.18 -8.51
C PHE A 231 6.95 1.04 -9.28
N ALA A 232 7.60 1.35 -10.41
CA ALA A 232 8.44 0.41 -11.14
C ALA A 232 9.61 -0.13 -10.29
N ILE A 233 10.28 0.73 -9.52
CA ILE A 233 11.35 0.32 -8.59
C ILE A 233 10.81 -0.63 -7.52
N TYR A 234 9.58 -0.42 -7.04
CA TYR A 234 8.92 -1.32 -6.09
C TYR A 234 8.64 -2.70 -6.71
N GLN A 235 8.07 -2.73 -7.92
CA GLN A 235 7.79 -3.99 -8.63
C GLN A 235 9.06 -4.78 -9.00
N LEU A 236 10.18 -4.10 -9.25
CA LEU A 236 11.46 -4.76 -9.51
C LEU A 236 12.02 -5.43 -8.25
N ASP A 237 11.67 -4.97 -7.06
CA ASP A 237 12.17 -5.53 -5.80
C ASP A 237 11.53 -6.86 -5.45
N GLU A 238 10.26 -7.03 -5.78
CA GLU A 238 9.54 -8.29 -5.60
C GLU A 238 10.25 -9.44 -6.36
N LYS A 239 10.86 -9.12 -7.51
CA LYS A 239 11.73 -10.05 -8.28
C LYS A 239 13.05 -10.40 -7.60
N TRP A 240 13.57 -9.56 -6.69
CA TRP A 240 14.82 -9.82 -5.95
C TRP A 240 14.59 -10.43 -4.58
N GLY A 241 13.45 -10.14 -3.93
CA GLY A 241 12.99 -10.87 -2.75
C GLY A 241 12.64 -12.33 -3.05
N LEU A 242 11.98 -12.57 -4.19
CA LEU A 242 11.57 -13.93 -4.62
C LEU A 242 12.68 -14.74 -5.31
N ASN A 243 13.84 -14.14 -5.63
CA ASN A 243 15.01 -14.87 -6.15
C ASN A 243 16.09 -15.14 -5.10
N SER A 244 15.82 -14.89 -3.81
CA SER A 244 16.65 -15.40 -2.71
C SER A 244 16.41 -16.90 -2.47
N GLY A 245 16.61 -17.73 -3.51
CA GLY A 245 17.05 -19.13 -3.41
C GLY A 245 16.38 -20.13 -2.46
N VAL A 246 15.29 -19.83 -1.75
CA VAL A 246 14.63 -20.73 -0.79
C VAL A 246 13.13 -20.44 -0.72
N HIS A 247 12.42 -20.67 -1.83
CA HIS A 247 11.04 -21.15 -1.74
C HIS A 247 10.88 -22.24 -2.80
N PRO A 248 10.94 -23.52 -2.40
CA PRO A 248 10.61 -24.60 -3.32
C PRO A 248 9.14 -24.49 -3.68
N ASN A 249 8.85 -24.74 -4.96
CA ASN A 249 7.58 -25.27 -5.43
C ASN A 249 7.06 -26.32 -4.42
N TYR A 250 5.88 -26.12 -3.86
CA TYR A 250 5.19 -27.16 -3.10
C TYR A 250 4.69 -28.24 -4.08
N GLN A 251 5.59 -29.11 -4.53
CA GLN A 251 5.30 -30.52 -4.76
C GLN A 251 5.88 -31.28 -3.57
N TYR A 252 4.99 -31.92 -2.81
CA TYR A 252 5.30 -32.75 -1.66
C TYR A 252 6.01 -34.02 -2.15
N GLN A 253 7.32 -34.11 -1.94
CA GLN A 253 8.03 -35.38 -1.89
C GLN A 253 9.19 -35.28 -0.90
N ASP A 254 9.20 -36.25 0.02
CA ASP A 254 10.03 -36.36 1.21
C ASP A 254 11.53 -36.25 0.93
N ASN A 255 12.26 -35.46 1.74
CA ASN A 255 13.49 -35.98 2.33
C ASN A 255 13.94 -35.18 3.57
N VAL A 256 13.95 -35.86 4.70
CA VAL A 256 14.49 -35.43 5.99
C VAL A 256 15.98 -35.80 5.99
N ASN A 257 16.88 -34.80 6.12
CA ASN A 257 18.23 -34.85 6.72
C ASN A 257 19.23 -33.89 6.03
N ASN A 258 19.39 -32.67 6.55
CA ASN A 258 20.70 -32.03 6.78
C ASN A 258 20.58 -30.61 7.40
N PRO A 259 21.37 -30.26 8.42
CA PRO A 259 21.45 -28.90 8.96
C PRO A 259 22.58 -28.08 8.30
N ILE A 260 22.33 -26.82 7.96
CA ILE A 260 23.35 -25.84 7.50
C ILE A 260 23.26 -24.58 8.39
N PRO A 261 24.40 -23.96 8.79
CA PRO A 261 24.45 -22.96 9.84
C PRO A 261 24.15 -21.54 9.34
N ILE A 262 23.45 -20.76 10.17
CA ILE A 262 23.09 -19.35 9.91
C ILE A 262 24.18 -18.44 10.47
N GLN A 263 24.85 -17.66 9.61
CA GLN A 263 25.67 -16.51 10.00
C GLN A 263 24.77 -15.30 10.26
N SER A 264 24.82 -14.79 11.49
CA SER A 264 24.05 -13.62 11.96
C SER A 264 24.71 -12.30 11.57
N ASN A 265 23.97 -11.42 10.88
CA ASN A 265 24.34 -10.02 10.70
C ASN A 265 23.98 -9.20 11.96
N SER A 266 24.99 -8.83 12.75
CA SER A 266 24.88 -8.25 14.10
C SER A 266 24.87 -6.71 14.16
N ALA A 267 24.82 -5.99 13.05
CA ALA A 267 25.08 -4.55 13.03
C ALA A 267 23.88 -3.63 13.38
N ILE A 268 22.65 -4.15 13.48
CA ILE A 268 21.45 -3.32 13.76
C ILE A 268 21.00 -3.42 15.24
N LEU A 269 21.49 -4.41 16.00
CA LEU A 269 21.05 -4.66 17.38
C LEU A 269 21.79 -3.85 18.46
N THR A 270 22.94 -3.24 18.13
CA THR A 270 23.78 -2.53 19.12
C THR A 270 23.19 -1.22 19.61
N ASN A 271 22.22 -0.64 18.88
CA ASN A 271 21.59 0.63 19.27
C ASN A 271 20.35 0.48 20.16
N LEU A 272 19.75 -0.72 20.29
CA LEU A 272 18.62 -0.95 21.19
C LEU A 272 19.01 -1.50 22.56
N SER A 273 20.17 -2.15 22.72
CA SER A 273 20.63 -2.71 24.00
C SER A 273 21.08 -1.67 25.02
N ASN A 274 21.32 -0.42 24.60
CA ASN A 274 21.84 0.63 25.48
C ASN A 274 20.74 1.44 26.21
N LEU A 275 19.45 1.16 25.97
CA LEU A 275 18.32 1.87 26.60
C LEU A 275 17.70 1.15 27.80
N THR A 276 18.16 -0.06 28.16
CA THR A 276 17.53 -0.89 29.22
C THR A 276 18.42 -1.21 30.42
N ASN A 277 19.67 -0.75 30.47
CA ASN A 277 20.58 -1.01 31.60
C ASN A 277 20.47 0.04 32.71
N ARG A 278 19.30 0.16 33.34
CA ARG A 278 19.19 0.78 34.68
C ARG A 278 18.69 -0.29 35.66
N PRO A 279 19.49 -0.71 36.65
CA PRO A 279 19.02 -1.68 37.65
C PRO A 279 17.86 -1.07 38.45
N PRO A 280 16.75 -1.80 38.67
CA PRO A 280 15.68 -1.33 39.55
C PRO A 280 16.16 -1.32 41.00
N ALA A 281 15.70 -0.33 41.77
CA ALA A 281 15.92 -0.26 43.21
C ALA A 281 15.28 -1.48 43.91
N PRO A 282 15.94 -2.08 44.91
CA PRO A 282 15.39 -3.24 45.60
C PRO A 282 14.14 -2.84 46.41
N PRO A 283 13.06 -3.65 46.38
CA PRO A 283 11.88 -3.41 47.19
C PRO A 283 12.15 -3.65 48.69
N PRO A 284 11.45 -2.94 49.59
CA PRO A 284 11.57 -3.17 51.03
C PRO A 284 11.03 -4.56 51.42
N ALA A 285 11.72 -5.20 52.35
CA ALA A 285 11.41 -6.55 52.82
C ALA A 285 10.03 -6.62 53.51
N PRO A 286 9.19 -7.63 53.20
CA PRO A 286 7.93 -7.83 53.89
C PRO A 286 8.13 -8.41 55.30
N PRO A 287 7.27 -8.08 56.28
CA PRO A 287 7.32 -8.66 57.62
C PRO A 287 6.95 -10.15 57.60
N ALA A 288 7.60 -10.91 58.49
CA ALA A 288 7.47 -12.36 58.59
C ALA A 288 6.02 -12.81 58.90
N PRO A 289 5.49 -13.83 58.21
CA PRO A 289 4.17 -14.37 58.51
C PRO A 289 4.17 -15.22 59.79
N ALA A 290 3.10 -15.07 60.58
CA ALA A 290 2.81 -15.93 61.73
C ALA A 290 2.50 -17.39 61.30
N PRO A 291 2.82 -18.39 62.12
CA PRO A 291 2.61 -19.80 61.78
C PRO A 291 1.10 -20.13 61.68
N PRO A 292 0.68 -20.94 60.69
CA PRO A 292 -0.71 -21.30 60.50
C PRO A 292 -1.17 -22.36 61.54
N PRO A 293 -2.45 -22.32 61.98
CA PRO A 293 -3.03 -23.35 62.83
C PRO A 293 -3.28 -24.66 62.06
N ALA A 294 -3.19 -25.78 62.77
CA ALA A 294 -3.30 -27.12 62.22
C ALA A 294 -4.67 -27.38 61.52
N PRO A 295 -4.69 -28.12 60.39
CA PRO A 295 -5.92 -28.38 59.66
C PRO A 295 -6.79 -29.45 60.35
N PRO A 296 -8.12 -29.29 60.36
CA PRO A 296 -9.05 -30.32 60.82
C PRO A 296 -9.17 -31.49 59.81
N PRO A 297 -9.55 -32.69 60.27
CA PRO A 297 -9.58 -33.90 59.46
C PRO A 297 -10.59 -33.83 58.29
N PRO A 298 -10.29 -34.52 57.16
CA PRO A 298 -11.06 -34.40 55.92
C PRO A 298 -12.45 -35.02 56.05
N LYS A 299 -13.46 -34.29 55.57
CA LYS A 299 -14.84 -34.80 55.43
C LYS A 299 -14.94 -35.79 54.26
N PRO A 300 -15.83 -36.80 54.35
CA PRO A 300 -16.05 -37.79 53.28
C PRO A 300 -16.48 -37.13 51.96
N PRO A 301 -16.05 -37.67 50.80
CA PRO A 301 -16.38 -37.11 49.49
C PRO A 301 -17.89 -37.22 49.20
N LYS A 302 -18.49 -36.11 48.75
CA LYS A 302 -19.88 -36.09 48.28
C LYS A 302 -20.00 -36.91 46.97
N PRO A 303 -21.13 -37.62 46.77
CA PRO A 303 -21.38 -38.36 45.54
C PRO A 303 -21.31 -37.44 44.30
N PRO A 304 -20.83 -37.94 43.14
CA PRO A 304 -20.79 -37.16 41.91
C PRO A 304 -22.20 -36.70 41.53
N LYS A 305 -22.36 -35.40 41.25
CA LYS A 305 -23.59 -34.89 40.65
C LYS A 305 -23.80 -35.58 39.28
N PRO A 306 -25.04 -35.97 38.93
CA PRO A 306 -25.36 -36.50 37.62
C PRO A 306 -24.86 -35.56 36.53
N MET A 307 -24.13 -36.09 35.55
CA MET A 307 -23.74 -35.32 34.35
C MET A 307 -25.03 -34.84 33.68
N THR A 308 -25.27 -33.54 33.71
CA THR A 308 -26.29 -32.92 32.86
C THR A 308 -25.95 -33.24 31.40
N PRO A 309 -26.93 -33.68 30.58
CA PRO A 309 -26.72 -33.92 29.17
C PRO A 309 -26.11 -32.67 28.49
N PRO A 310 -25.24 -32.83 27.50
CA PRO A 310 -24.65 -31.69 26.79
C PRO A 310 -25.77 -30.82 26.23
N ILE A 311 -25.74 -29.54 26.62
CA ILE A 311 -26.66 -28.51 26.15
C ILE A 311 -26.69 -28.58 24.60
N PRO A 312 -27.87 -28.74 23.98
CA PRO A 312 -27.95 -28.97 22.54
C PRO A 312 -27.36 -27.79 21.76
N ARG A 313 -26.52 -28.15 20.78
CA ARG A 313 -25.74 -27.39 19.77
C ARG A 313 -26.52 -26.37 18.91
N ARG A 314 -27.65 -25.84 19.38
CA ARG A 314 -28.64 -25.09 18.57
C ARG A 314 -28.21 -23.66 18.21
N VAL A 315 -27.24 -23.06 18.92
CA VAL A 315 -26.91 -21.63 18.76
C VAL A 315 -25.93 -21.36 17.60
N ASN A 316 -25.22 -22.37 17.09
CA ASN A 316 -24.21 -22.18 16.03
C ASN A 316 -24.78 -22.16 14.58
N ASN A 317 -26.09 -22.39 14.39
CA ASN A 317 -26.63 -22.60 13.05
C ASN A 317 -26.70 -21.32 12.19
N ALA A 318 -26.85 -20.13 12.79
CA ALA A 318 -27.02 -18.89 12.04
C ALA A 318 -25.71 -18.41 11.37
N ALA A 319 -24.57 -18.47 12.09
CA ALA A 319 -23.27 -18.13 11.53
C ALA A 319 -22.84 -19.14 10.45
N ILE A 320 -23.11 -20.43 10.69
CA ILE A 320 -22.86 -21.51 9.73
C ILE A 320 -23.69 -21.32 8.45
N ALA A 321 -24.97 -20.97 8.56
CA ALA A 321 -25.81 -20.68 7.39
C ALA A 321 -25.25 -19.50 6.57
N LYS A 322 -24.76 -18.45 7.25
CA LYS A 322 -24.14 -17.29 6.59
C LYS A 322 -22.82 -17.65 5.89
N MET A 323 -22.01 -18.54 6.46
CA MET A 323 -20.76 -19.00 5.83
C MET A 323 -21.03 -19.55 4.43
N GLN A 324 -22.03 -20.43 4.29
CA GLN A 324 -22.39 -21.04 3.01
C GLN A 324 -22.88 -20.00 1.99
N THR A 325 -23.68 -19.03 2.42
CA THR A 325 -24.20 -17.98 1.52
C THR A 325 -23.12 -16.98 1.08
N LEU A 326 -22.16 -16.69 1.96
CA LEU A 326 -21.11 -15.70 1.70
C LEU A 326 -19.99 -16.26 0.84
N ASN A 327 -19.56 -17.49 1.12
CA ASN A 327 -18.49 -18.16 0.39
C ASN A 327 -18.65 -19.69 0.49
N PRO A 328 -19.26 -20.35 -0.52
CA PRO A 328 -19.46 -21.80 -0.52
C PRO A 328 -18.17 -22.61 -0.39
N GLU A 329 -17.05 -22.15 -0.99
CA GLU A 329 -15.76 -22.84 -0.89
C GLU A 329 -15.12 -22.66 0.49
N GLY A 330 -15.19 -21.45 1.05
CA GLY A 330 -14.81 -21.20 2.45
C GLY A 330 -15.59 -22.08 3.43
N TYR A 331 -16.87 -22.31 3.17
CA TYR A 331 -17.71 -23.18 3.99
C TYR A 331 -17.31 -24.65 3.88
N LYS A 332 -16.99 -25.15 2.68
CA LYS A 332 -16.45 -26.51 2.50
C LYS A 332 -15.14 -26.70 3.27
N LEU A 333 -14.23 -25.72 3.22
CA LEU A 333 -12.99 -25.74 4.01
C LEU A 333 -13.29 -25.77 5.51
N TYR A 334 -14.23 -24.94 5.99
CA TYR A 334 -14.65 -24.95 7.38
C TYR A 334 -15.23 -26.32 7.81
N GLN A 335 -16.09 -26.93 6.99
CA GLN A 335 -16.61 -28.28 7.27
C GLN A 335 -15.51 -29.33 7.32
N LYS A 336 -14.54 -29.26 6.40
CA LYS A 336 -13.36 -30.14 6.40
C LYS A 336 -12.50 -29.92 7.66
N ALA A 337 -12.33 -28.67 8.09
CA ALA A 337 -11.61 -28.33 9.32
C ALA A 337 -12.32 -28.90 10.57
N GLU A 338 -13.65 -28.79 10.65
CA GLU A 338 -14.44 -29.38 11.73
C GLU A 338 -14.34 -30.92 11.77
N GLN A 339 -14.24 -31.58 10.62
CA GLN A 339 -14.10 -33.04 10.56
C GLN A 339 -12.69 -33.51 10.92
N SER A 340 -11.67 -32.82 10.40
CA SER A 340 -10.26 -33.19 10.59
C SER A 340 -9.67 -32.68 11.90
N GLN A 341 -10.27 -31.64 12.49
CA GLN A 341 -9.70 -30.86 13.61
C GLN A 341 -8.29 -30.34 13.30
N ASP A 342 -8.02 -30.00 12.03
CA ASP A 342 -6.74 -29.46 11.58
C ASP A 342 -6.72 -27.92 11.72
N PRO A 343 -5.81 -27.34 12.53
CA PRO A 343 -5.71 -25.89 12.71
C PRO A 343 -5.38 -25.15 11.41
N HIS A 344 -4.62 -25.76 10.49
CA HIS A 344 -4.25 -25.13 9.24
C HIS A 344 -5.45 -25.01 8.29
N ILE A 345 -6.36 -25.98 8.28
CA ILE A 345 -7.59 -25.91 7.49
C ILE A 345 -8.54 -24.87 8.08
N PHE A 346 -8.62 -24.72 9.40
CA PHE A 346 -9.36 -23.60 10.02
C PHE A 346 -8.77 -22.24 9.62
N PHE A 347 -7.44 -22.12 9.60
CA PHE A 347 -6.78 -20.90 9.12
C PHE A 347 -7.15 -20.59 7.66
N GLN A 348 -7.04 -21.58 6.76
CA GLN A 348 -7.43 -21.42 5.35
C GLN A 348 -8.91 -21.06 5.18
N ALA A 349 -9.80 -21.67 5.97
CA ALA A 349 -11.20 -21.30 5.99
C ALA A 349 -11.39 -19.85 6.43
N GLY A 350 -10.65 -19.39 7.45
CA GLY A 350 -10.64 -18.01 7.91
C GLY A 350 -10.23 -17.02 6.82
N GLU A 351 -9.15 -17.30 6.10
CA GLU A 351 -8.64 -16.45 5.00
C GLU A 351 -9.69 -16.26 3.88
N MET A 352 -10.58 -17.23 3.65
CA MET A 352 -11.64 -17.12 2.64
C MET A 352 -12.74 -16.10 3.00
N TYR A 353 -12.82 -15.71 4.27
CA TYR A 353 -13.74 -14.68 4.76
C TYR A 353 -13.02 -13.43 5.23
N ASP A 354 -11.73 -13.53 5.55
CA ASP A 354 -10.94 -12.41 6.02
C ASP A 354 -10.67 -11.44 4.87
N ARG A 355 -11.21 -10.26 5.05
CA ARG A 355 -11.03 -9.15 4.12
C ARG A 355 -10.39 -7.96 4.85
N SER A 356 -9.91 -8.14 6.08
CA SER A 356 -9.34 -7.09 6.94
C SER A 356 -8.23 -6.27 6.25
N TYR A 357 -7.54 -6.82 5.26
CA TYR A 357 -6.50 -6.14 4.49
C TYR A 357 -6.97 -5.32 3.30
N SER A 358 -8.25 -5.35 2.91
CA SER A 358 -8.72 -4.33 1.99
C SER A 358 -8.86 -3.00 2.76
N SER A 359 -8.44 -1.90 2.15
CA SER A 359 -8.45 -0.54 2.75
C SER A 359 -9.83 -0.06 3.24
N PHE A 360 -10.87 -0.87 3.01
CA PHE A 360 -12.26 -0.61 3.30
C PHE A 360 -12.68 -0.97 4.75
N TRP A 361 -11.90 -1.79 5.48
CA TRP A 361 -12.37 -2.43 6.73
C TRP A 361 -12.21 -1.60 8.00
N GLY A 362 -11.34 -0.60 8.01
CA GLY A 362 -11.19 0.29 9.18
C GLY A 362 -12.38 1.23 9.30
N ASP A 363 -12.56 2.10 8.30
CA ASP A 363 -13.55 3.18 8.38
C ASP A 363 -14.90 2.79 7.77
N GLY A 364 -14.88 2.01 6.70
CA GLY A 364 -16.03 1.88 5.81
C GLY A 364 -17.12 0.96 6.33
N ILE A 365 -16.74 -0.17 6.92
CA ILE A 365 -17.73 -1.18 7.33
C ILE A 365 -18.51 -0.77 8.58
N PHE A 366 -18.01 0.16 9.40
CA PHE A 366 -18.67 0.58 10.65
C PHE A 366 -19.19 2.02 10.63
N SER A 367 -18.82 2.86 9.65
CA SER A 367 -19.25 4.27 9.58
C SER A 367 -20.77 4.46 9.54
N GLY A 368 -21.47 3.57 8.85
CA GLY A 368 -22.92 3.69 8.61
C GLY A 368 -23.31 4.87 7.71
N ASN A 369 -22.34 5.60 7.15
CA ASN A 369 -22.55 6.71 6.22
C ASN A 369 -22.12 6.28 4.82
N TYR A 370 -23.09 6.20 3.90
CA TYR A 370 -22.88 5.76 2.51
C TYR A 370 -23.08 6.93 1.56
N ASP A 371 -22.11 7.83 1.53
CA ASP A 371 -22.13 8.92 0.56
C ASP A 371 -21.80 8.42 -0.87
N ARG A 372 -21.89 9.33 -1.84
CA ARG A 372 -21.63 9.02 -3.25
C ARG A 372 -20.19 8.53 -3.48
N HIS A 373 -19.23 9.05 -2.73
CA HIS A 373 -17.82 8.68 -2.89
C HIS A 373 -17.57 7.26 -2.38
N PHE A 374 -18.12 6.96 -1.21
CA PHE A 374 -18.08 5.64 -0.59
C PHE A 374 -18.69 4.54 -1.46
N ILE A 375 -19.88 4.80 -2.01
CA ILE A 375 -20.56 3.85 -2.91
C ILE A 375 -19.74 3.63 -4.19
N LYS A 376 -19.07 4.66 -4.72
CA LYS A 376 -18.16 4.51 -5.86
C LYS A 376 -16.92 3.68 -5.51
N MET A 377 -16.37 3.82 -4.29
CA MET A 377 -15.25 2.98 -3.84
C MET A 377 -15.63 1.49 -3.72
N LEU A 378 -16.91 1.20 -3.48
CA LEU A 378 -17.44 -0.17 -3.52
C LEU A 378 -17.56 -0.75 -4.94
N GLY A 379 -17.24 0.03 -5.98
CA GLY A 379 -17.40 -0.37 -7.37
C GLY A 379 -18.84 -0.31 -7.87
N ILE A 380 -19.76 0.29 -7.12
CA ILE A 380 -21.16 0.42 -7.50
C ILE A 380 -21.33 1.66 -8.41
N SER A 381 -21.82 1.44 -9.63
CA SER A 381 -22.05 2.53 -10.58
C SER A 381 -23.39 3.22 -10.33
N ILE A 382 -23.34 4.29 -9.53
CA ILE A 382 -24.52 5.10 -9.16
C ILE A 382 -25.25 5.64 -10.40
N ASP A 383 -24.49 5.96 -11.46
CA ASP A 383 -25.03 6.52 -12.69
C ASP A 383 -25.79 5.47 -13.53
N VAL A 384 -25.60 4.18 -13.22
CA VAL A 384 -26.29 3.05 -13.89
C VAL A 384 -27.49 2.56 -13.08
N VAL A 385 -27.33 2.32 -11.77
CA VAL A 385 -28.36 1.68 -10.93
C VAL A 385 -29.25 2.69 -10.18
N GLY A 386 -28.85 3.97 -10.15
CA GLY A 386 -29.50 5.01 -9.36
C GLY A 386 -29.06 5.00 -7.88
N MET A 387 -29.26 6.14 -7.20
CA MET A 387 -28.75 6.34 -5.84
C MET A 387 -29.36 5.38 -4.81
N GLU A 388 -30.67 5.13 -4.87
CA GLU A 388 -31.35 4.29 -3.87
C GLU A 388 -30.95 2.81 -4.00
N THR A 389 -30.92 2.26 -5.22
CA THR A 389 -30.40 0.92 -5.49
C THR A 389 -28.94 0.81 -5.05
N ALA A 390 -28.12 1.82 -5.34
CA ALA A 390 -26.71 1.81 -4.97
C ALA A 390 -26.50 1.82 -3.45
N LYS A 391 -27.34 2.55 -2.70
CA LYS A 391 -27.34 2.50 -1.22
C LYS A 391 -27.75 1.14 -0.67
N GLN A 392 -28.74 0.48 -1.28
CA GLN A 392 -29.19 -0.86 -0.88
C GLN A 392 -28.10 -1.92 -1.14
N GLU A 393 -27.45 -1.86 -2.30
CA GLU A 393 -26.30 -2.71 -2.62
C GLU A 393 -25.14 -2.47 -1.65
N ALA A 394 -24.79 -1.21 -1.39
CA ALA A 394 -23.73 -0.85 -0.44
C ALA A 394 -24.03 -1.39 0.97
N THR A 395 -25.28 -1.25 1.43
CA THR A 395 -25.73 -1.77 2.72
C THR A 395 -25.59 -3.30 2.79
N THR A 396 -25.92 -3.99 1.70
CA THR A 396 -25.79 -5.46 1.59
C THR A 396 -24.33 -5.89 1.62
N ILE A 397 -23.45 -5.22 0.85
CA ILE A 397 -22.01 -5.47 0.85
C ILE A 397 -21.43 -5.30 2.25
N ILE A 398 -21.78 -4.23 2.95
CA ILE A 398 -21.27 -3.96 4.30
C ILE A 398 -21.79 -4.98 5.31
N LYS A 399 -23.06 -5.37 5.23
CA LYS A 399 -23.60 -6.44 6.07
C LYS A 399 -22.84 -7.75 5.85
N ASN A 400 -22.62 -8.12 4.60
CA ASN A 400 -21.85 -9.33 4.24
C ASN A 400 -20.40 -9.25 4.72
N SER A 401 -19.79 -8.06 4.63
CA SER A 401 -18.46 -7.80 5.16
C SER A 401 -18.44 -7.97 6.69
N ARG A 402 -19.33 -7.32 7.43
CA ARG A 402 -19.45 -7.50 8.89
C ARG A 402 -19.58 -8.98 9.29
N ASP A 403 -20.43 -9.73 8.60
CA ASP A 403 -20.58 -11.16 8.84
C ASP A 403 -19.29 -11.95 8.54
N SER A 404 -18.56 -11.59 7.47
CA SER A 404 -17.28 -12.22 7.10
C SER A 404 -16.16 -11.96 8.13
N LEU A 405 -16.14 -10.78 8.76
CA LEU A 405 -15.21 -10.50 9.88
C LEU A 405 -15.49 -11.40 11.09
N VAL A 406 -16.76 -11.56 11.47
CA VAL A 406 -17.12 -12.46 12.60
C VAL A 406 -16.69 -13.90 12.28
N ILE A 407 -16.92 -14.35 11.06
CA ILE A 407 -16.58 -15.70 10.60
C ILE A 407 -15.06 -15.93 10.57
N SER A 408 -14.28 -14.97 10.06
CA SER A 408 -12.81 -15.10 10.03
C SER A 408 -12.23 -15.14 11.45
N CYS A 409 -12.66 -14.24 12.34
CA CYS A 409 -12.29 -14.28 13.76
C CYS A 409 -12.61 -15.63 14.41
N LEU A 410 -13.79 -16.21 14.12
CA LEU A 410 -14.19 -17.52 14.62
C LEU A 410 -13.23 -18.62 14.15
N CYS A 411 -12.89 -18.63 12.86
CA CYS A 411 -12.02 -19.65 12.27
C CYS A 411 -10.59 -19.55 12.84
N TYR A 412 -10.02 -18.36 12.93
CA TYR A 412 -8.70 -18.15 13.53
C TYR A 412 -8.67 -18.54 15.00
N LEU A 413 -9.71 -18.19 15.77
CA LEU A 413 -9.77 -18.56 17.17
C LEU A 413 -9.86 -20.09 17.36
N LYS A 414 -10.58 -20.80 16.48
CA LYS A 414 -10.61 -22.27 16.49
C LYS A 414 -9.26 -22.87 16.16
N ALA A 415 -8.55 -22.34 15.15
CA ALA A 415 -7.19 -22.76 14.85
C ALA A 415 -6.25 -22.59 16.05
N ILE A 416 -6.29 -21.42 16.72
CA ILE A 416 -5.46 -21.13 17.91
C ILE A 416 -5.82 -22.04 19.10
N LYS A 417 -7.09 -22.46 19.22
CA LYS A 417 -7.51 -23.40 20.27
C LYS A 417 -6.99 -24.82 20.06
N LEU A 418 -6.82 -25.22 18.80
CA LEU A 418 -6.26 -26.51 18.43
C LEU A 418 -4.73 -26.49 18.51
N ASP A 419 -4.12 -25.39 18.08
CA ASP A 419 -2.68 -25.15 18.18
C ASP A 419 -2.41 -23.72 18.67
N SER A 420 -2.03 -23.60 19.94
CA SER A 420 -1.73 -22.31 20.56
C SER A 420 -0.48 -21.62 19.98
N ASN A 421 0.34 -22.35 19.22
CA ASN A 421 1.54 -21.79 18.59
C ASN A 421 1.32 -21.48 17.10
N HIS A 422 0.08 -21.59 16.60
CA HIS A 422 -0.23 -21.32 15.20
C HIS A 422 -0.10 -19.82 14.86
N TYR A 423 1.11 -19.40 14.52
CA TYR A 423 1.49 -18.00 14.29
C TYR A 423 0.52 -17.21 13.42
N TRP A 424 0.23 -17.68 12.20
CA TRP A 424 -0.57 -16.94 11.24
C TRP A 424 -2.01 -16.68 11.69
N SER A 425 -2.63 -17.63 12.39
CA SER A 425 -3.96 -17.47 12.96
C SER A 425 -3.95 -16.46 14.09
N THR A 426 -2.92 -16.49 14.95
CA THR A 426 -2.73 -15.50 16.01
C THR A 426 -2.55 -14.10 15.43
N LEU A 427 -1.68 -13.95 14.42
CA LEU A 427 -1.45 -12.66 13.75
C LEU A 427 -2.74 -12.15 13.09
N LYS A 428 -3.42 -12.98 12.29
CA LYS A 428 -4.64 -12.58 11.58
C LYS A 428 -5.80 -12.27 12.52
N LEU A 429 -5.95 -13.00 13.63
CA LEU A 429 -6.93 -12.66 14.65
C LEU A 429 -6.61 -11.32 15.32
N ALA A 430 -5.34 -11.06 15.63
CA ALA A 430 -4.91 -9.78 16.19
C ALA A 430 -5.25 -8.62 15.25
N THR A 431 -4.90 -8.74 13.96
CA THR A 431 -5.17 -7.71 12.94
C THR A 431 -6.66 -7.52 12.70
N ALA A 432 -7.45 -8.60 12.65
CA ALA A 432 -8.90 -8.53 12.48
C ALA A 432 -9.58 -7.84 13.68
N LEU A 433 -9.15 -8.11 14.91
CA LEU A 433 -9.66 -7.43 16.10
C LEU A 433 -9.25 -5.95 16.13
N THR A 434 -8.03 -5.61 15.72
CA THR A 434 -7.59 -4.21 15.58
C THR A 434 -8.38 -3.47 14.51
N ALA A 435 -8.64 -4.10 13.35
CA ALA A 435 -9.52 -3.55 12.30
C ALA A 435 -10.97 -3.38 12.79
N ALA A 436 -11.42 -4.25 13.70
CA ALA A 436 -12.70 -4.12 14.41
C ALA A 436 -12.66 -3.09 15.57
N LEU A 437 -11.57 -2.32 15.68
CA LEU A 437 -11.32 -1.32 16.72
C LEU A 437 -11.33 -1.89 18.15
N GLN A 438 -11.20 -3.21 18.32
CA GLN A 438 -11.19 -3.89 19.62
C GLN A 438 -9.77 -3.95 20.18
N ILE A 439 -9.21 -2.77 20.49
CA ILE A 439 -7.80 -2.59 20.93
C ILE A 439 -7.46 -3.54 22.08
N GLU A 440 -8.21 -3.48 23.19
CA GLU A 440 -7.97 -4.31 24.39
C GLU A 440 -8.04 -5.82 24.10
N ALA A 441 -8.95 -6.26 23.24
CA ALA A 441 -9.08 -7.66 22.87
C ALA A 441 -7.92 -8.13 21.97
N SER A 442 -7.43 -7.24 21.09
CA SER A 442 -6.33 -7.55 20.18
C SER A 442 -4.97 -7.69 20.89
N LEU A 443 -4.76 -6.97 22.01
CA LEU A 443 -3.45 -6.93 22.71
C LEU A 443 -2.91 -8.31 23.10
N THR A 444 -3.79 -9.22 23.54
CA THR A 444 -3.38 -10.57 23.92
C THR A 444 -2.78 -11.33 22.73
N TYR A 445 -3.42 -11.23 21.57
CA TYR A 445 -2.99 -11.93 20.36
C TYR A 445 -1.78 -11.25 19.72
N TRP A 446 -1.66 -9.92 19.77
CA TRP A 446 -0.45 -9.23 19.34
C TRP A 446 0.77 -9.62 20.16
N ARG A 447 0.65 -9.71 21.50
CA ARG A 447 1.75 -10.20 22.35
C ARG A 447 2.14 -11.63 22.01
N GLN A 448 1.15 -12.49 21.81
CA GLN A 448 1.40 -13.88 21.44
C GLN A 448 2.09 -13.99 20.06
N ALA A 449 1.64 -13.23 19.06
CA ALA A 449 2.28 -13.19 17.74
C ALA A 449 3.73 -12.66 17.81
N LEU A 450 3.99 -11.62 18.60
CA LEU A 450 5.33 -11.08 18.82
C LEU A 450 6.28 -12.10 19.48
N ASN A 451 5.75 -12.94 20.36
CA ASN A 451 6.52 -14.01 21.01
C ASN A 451 6.83 -15.17 20.05
N LEU A 452 5.96 -15.44 19.08
CA LEU A 452 6.14 -16.48 18.08
C LEU A 452 7.09 -16.03 16.95
N GLU A 453 6.81 -14.90 16.31
CA GLU A 453 7.63 -14.35 15.20
C GLU A 453 7.68 -12.82 15.24
N LYS A 454 8.70 -12.29 15.93
CA LYS A 454 8.82 -10.85 16.22
C LYS A 454 8.91 -9.97 14.97
N GLN A 455 9.73 -10.34 13.99
CA GLN A 455 10.05 -9.48 12.84
C GLN A 455 8.82 -9.24 11.95
N ASP A 456 8.13 -10.32 11.58
CA ASP A 456 6.96 -10.25 10.71
C ASP A 456 5.79 -9.58 11.41
N THR A 457 5.61 -9.84 12.71
CA THR A 457 4.57 -9.19 13.51
C THR A 457 4.81 -7.69 13.66
N LEU A 458 6.06 -7.26 13.89
CA LEU A 458 6.39 -5.84 13.91
C LEU A 458 6.16 -5.18 12.54
N SER A 459 6.51 -5.87 11.46
CA SER A 459 6.30 -5.38 10.09
C SER A 459 4.81 -5.19 9.80
N ALA A 460 3.99 -6.19 10.13
CA ALA A 460 2.53 -6.13 9.97
C ALA A 460 1.90 -5.00 10.81
N LEU A 461 2.25 -4.90 12.09
CA LEU A 461 1.72 -3.87 12.97
C LEU A 461 2.16 -2.46 12.54
N THR A 462 3.40 -2.31 12.09
CA THR A 462 3.89 -1.04 11.56
C THR A 462 3.14 -0.65 10.30
N ALA A 463 2.97 -1.58 9.35
CA ALA A 463 2.20 -1.32 8.13
C ALA A 463 0.76 -0.89 8.44
N ASP A 464 0.11 -1.57 9.39
CA ASP A 464 -1.24 -1.22 9.85
C ASP A 464 -1.30 0.16 10.51
N SER A 465 -0.21 0.65 11.11
CA SER A 465 -0.14 1.97 11.75
C SER A 465 0.10 3.14 10.78
N MET A 466 0.48 2.89 9.52
CA MET A 466 0.93 3.96 8.61
C MET A 466 -0.22 4.78 8.00
N GLY A 467 -1.46 4.31 8.08
CA GLY A 467 -2.60 5.03 7.52
C GLY A 467 -3.14 6.16 8.39
N PHE A 468 -4.18 6.81 7.86
CA PHE A 468 -4.91 7.90 8.50
C PHE A 468 -6.36 7.49 8.86
N ASP A 469 -6.69 6.21 8.73
CA ASP A 469 -8.00 5.64 9.06
C ASP A 469 -8.07 5.20 10.53
N ASN A 470 -9.28 4.87 11.01
CA ASN A 470 -9.52 4.41 12.38
C ASN A 470 -8.78 3.11 12.69
N ARG A 471 -8.59 2.22 11.71
CA ARG A 471 -7.75 1.02 11.92
C ARG A 471 -6.33 1.43 12.26
N SER A 472 -5.76 2.39 11.53
CA SER A 472 -4.41 2.87 11.73
C SER A 472 -4.26 3.59 13.07
N THR A 473 -5.27 4.36 13.48
CA THR A 473 -5.35 4.93 14.82
C THR A 473 -5.42 3.83 15.89
N ALA A 474 -6.22 2.78 15.70
CA ALA A 474 -6.26 1.64 16.61
C ALA A 474 -4.90 0.89 16.67
N ALA A 475 -4.22 0.71 15.54
CA ALA A 475 -2.91 0.07 15.47
C ALA A 475 -1.83 0.90 16.19
N LYS A 476 -1.85 2.24 16.04
CA LYS A 476 -0.97 3.15 16.80
C LYS A 476 -1.19 3.03 18.30
N GLU A 477 -2.44 2.91 18.75
CA GLU A 477 -2.74 2.69 20.17
C GLU A 477 -2.27 1.31 20.64
N VAL A 478 -2.45 0.26 19.82
CA VAL A 478 -1.90 -1.07 20.12
C VAL A 478 -0.38 -1.00 20.28
N MET A 479 0.34 -0.34 19.38
CA MET A 479 1.80 -0.15 19.49
C MET A 479 2.19 0.58 20.78
N TYR A 480 1.46 1.66 21.13
CA TYR A 480 1.66 2.39 22.39
C TYR A 480 1.48 1.47 23.61
N LYS A 481 0.36 0.74 23.69
CA LYS A 481 0.05 -0.17 24.81
C LYS A 481 0.95 -1.40 24.89
N LEU A 482 1.62 -1.76 23.80
CA LEU A 482 2.65 -2.81 23.76
C LEU A 482 4.06 -2.28 24.09
N GLY A 483 4.24 -0.96 24.22
CA GLY A 483 5.55 -0.36 24.47
C GLY A 483 6.50 -0.40 23.26
N LEU A 484 5.95 -0.49 22.03
CA LEU A 484 6.72 -0.61 20.79
C LEU A 484 7.04 0.74 20.13
N GLY A 485 6.75 1.84 20.82
CA GLY A 485 6.84 3.19 20.29
C GLY A 485 5.54 3.60 19.59
N SER A 486 4.98 4.72 20.02
CA SER A 486 3.87 5.49 19.46
C SER A 486 3.43 6.45 20.58
N ASN A 487 2.65 7.48 20.25
CA ASN A 487 1.98 8.29 21.26
C ASN A 487 0.59 7.70 21.56
N PRO A 488 0.06 7.90 22.78
CA PRO A 488 -1.35 7.60 23.05
C PRO A 488 -2.24 8.31 22.04
N GLN A 489 -3.30 7.63 21.59
CA GLN A 489 -4.23 8.18 20.62
C GLN A 489 -5.49 8.71 21.32
N ASP A 490 -5.93 9.89 20.91
CA ASP A 490 -7.23 10.43 21.30
C ASP A 490 -8.31 9.91 20.34
N PHE A 491 -9.35 9.28 20.88
CA PHE A 491 -10.45 8.74 20.09
C PHE A 491 -11.60 9.73 20.01
N ASP A 492 -11.95 10.14 18.79
CA ASP A 492 -13.11 10.98 18.55
C ASP A 492 -14.43 10.20 18.74
N SER A 493 -15.55 10.94 18.71
CA SER A 493 -16.88 10.34 18.88
C SER A 493 -17.25 9.36 17.76
N HIS A 494 -16.67 9.54 16.56
CA HIS A 494 -16.92 8.68 15.42
C HIS A 494 -16.24 7.32 15.60
N PHE A 495 -14.96 7.31 16.01
CA PHE A 495 -14.22 6.11 16.37
C PHE A 495 -14.95 5.30 17.45
N LEU A 496 -15.38 5.96 18.54
CA LEU A 496 -16.08 5.29 19.65
C LEU A 496 -17.41 4.68 19.20
N LYS A 497 -18.16 5.36 18.32
CA LYS A 497 -19.41 4.83 17.75
C LYS A 497 -19.14 3.59 16.90
N GLN A 498 -18.11 3.61 16.05
CA GLN A 498 -17.74 2.46 15.23
C GLN A 498 -17.27 1.27 16.08
N GLN A 499 -16.44 1.55 17.09
CA GLN A 499 -15.97 0.55 18.04
C GLN A 499 -17.13 -0.14 18.77
N ALA A 500 -18.16 0.62 19.18
CA ALA A 500 -19.35 0.05 19.84
C ALA A 500 -20.16 -0.87 18.90
N ILE A 501 -20.31 -0.49 17.62
CA ILE A 501 -20.99 -1.33 16.62
C ILE A 501 -20.20 -2.63 16.39
N ALA A 502 -18.89 -2.54 16.21
CA ALA A 502 -18.01 -3.68 16.00
C ALA A 502 -18.00 -4.62 17.21
N LYS A 503 -17.94 -4.05 18.42
CA LYS A 503 -18.00 -4.80 19.69
C LYS A 503 -19.31 -5.57 19.81
N LYS A 504 -20.44 -4.92 19.57
CA LYS A 504 -21.76 -5.57 19.60
C LYS A 504 -21.80 -6.76 18.64
N LEU A 505 -21.37 -6.54 17.39
CA LEU A 505 -21.34 -7.56 16.35
C LEU A 505 -20.50 -8.79 16.76
N LEU A 506 -19.31 -8.58 17.33
CA LEU A 506 -18.44 -9.67 17.79
C LEU A 506 -18.99 -10.37 19.04
N CYS A 507 -19.60 -9.62 19.96
CA CYS A 507 -20.22 -10.15 21.18
C CYS A 507 -21.47 -10.97 20.91
N ASP A 508 -22.24 -10.63 19.86
CA ASP A 508 -23.44 -11.35 19.46
C ASP A 508 -23.12 -12.80 19.00
N HIS A 509 -21.86 -13.11 18.70
CA HIS A 509 -21.41 -14.48 18.43
C HIS A 509 -20.97 -15.20 19.73
N PRO A 510 -21.70 -16.24 20.19
CA PRO A 510 -21.44 -16.86 21.50
C PRO A 510 -20.02 -17.38 21.65
N TYR A 511 -19.52 -18.11 20.65
CA TYR A 511 -18.17 -18.68 20.71
C TYR A 511 -17.07 -17.62 20.87
N LEU A 512 -17.20 -16.47 20.20
CA LEU A 512 -16.21 -15.39 20.29
C LEU A 512 -16.30 -14.70 21.65
N SER A 513 -17.51 -14.38 22.11
CA SER A 513 -17.71 -13.70 23.39
C SER A 513 -17.30 -14.56 24.59
N ASP A 514 -17.43 -15.89 24.50
CA ASP A 514 -16.99 -16.83 25.53
C ASP A 514 -15.46 -17.01 25.55
N ASN A 515 -14.80 -16.92 24.39
CA ASN A 515 -13.37 -17.24 24.26
C ASN A 515 -12.45 -16.02 24.16
N ILE A 516 -12.99 -14.80 24.04
CA ILE A 516 -12.24 -13.54 24.04
C ILE A 516 -12.80 -12.64 25.17
N PRO A 517 -12.37 -12.84 26.44
CA PRO A 517 -13.00 -12.19 27.59
C PRO A 517 -13.02 -10.66 27.51
N LYS A 518 -11.98 -10.08 26.90
CA LYS A 518 -11.83 -8.62 26.73
C LYS A 518 -12.90 -7.99 25.83
N LEU A 519 -13.61 -8.76 25.01
CA LEU A 519 -14.77 -8.25 24.28
C LEU A 519 -15.93 -7.85 25.20
N ARG A 520 -16.05 -8.48 26.39
CA ARG A 520 -17.13 -8.19 27.35
C ARG A 520 -16.80 -7.06 28.32
N THR A 521 -15.52 -6.82 28.61
CA THR A 521 -15.09 -5.96 29.72
C THR A 521 -14.68 -4.54 29.32
N GLY A 522 -14.73 -4.21 28.03
CA GLY A 522 -14.36 -2.88 27.52
C GLY A 522 -15.51 -1.89 27.49
#